data_AF-A0A6V7IQ33-F1
#
_entry.id   AF-A0A6V7IQ33-F1
#
_cell.length_a   1.000
_cell.length_b   1.000
_cell.length_c   1.000
_cell.angle_alpha   90.00
_cell.angle_beta   90.00
_cell.angle_gamma   90.00
#
_symmetry.space_group_name_H-M   'P 1'
#
loop_
_entity.id
_entity.type
_entity.pdbx_description
1 polymer ?
#
loop_
_entity_poly.entity_id
_entity_poly.type
_entity_poly.pdbx_seq_one_letter_code
_entity_poly.pdbx_strand_id
1 'polypeptide(L)' 'LGWIILPLEISYTNNYFFFRSWNLLVLVYGSLAPILGLWLLTFPETPKYLANAGNDEQLARALRRMHSENTGKSFEDYL' A
#
# COMPACT_ATOMS: atom_id res chain seq x y z
N LEU A 1 -12.67 11.93 -2.63
CA LEU A 1 -11.50 12.83 -2.50
C LEU A 1 -11.70 14.14 -3.27
N GLY A 2 -11.86 14.14 -4.60
CA GLY A 2 -12.10 15.38 -5.37
C GLY A 2 -13.24 16.27 -4.86
N TRP A 3 -14.41 15.68 -4.58
CA TRP A 3 -15.58 16.41 -4.03
C TRP A 3 -15.38 17.05 -2.66
N ILE A 4 -14.38 16.58 -1.89
CA ILE A 4 -14.03 17.14 -0.57
C ILE A 4 -12.95 18.21 -0.72
N ILE A 5 -12.01 18.01 -1.65
CA ILE A 5 -10.82 18.85 -1.79
C ILE A 5 -11.08 20.09 -2.65
N LEU A 6 -11.89 19.98 -3.71
CA LEU A 6 -12.20 21.10 -4.60
C LEU A 6 -12.95 22.28 -3.94
N PRO A 7 -13.93 22.09 -3.04
CA PRO A 7 -14.61 23.21 -2.39
C PRO A 7 -13.79 23.88 -1.28
N LEU A 8 -12.62 23.37 -0.91
CA LEU A 8 -11.74 24.05 0.03
C LEU A 8 -11.23 25.34 -0.60
N GLU A 9 -11.29 26.47 0.10
CA GLU A 9 -10.76 27.75 -0.38
C GLU A 9 -9.27 27.92 -0.05
N ILE A 10 -8.47 26.87 -0.33
CA ILE A 10 -7.03 26.93 -0.13
C ILE A 10 -6.42 27.69 -1.31
N SER A 11 -6.01 28.93 -1.04
CA SER A 11 -5.29 29.77 -1.98
C SER A 11 -4.09 30.37 -1.29
N TYR A 12 -2.90 29.88 -1.62
CA TYR A 12 -1.63 30.45 -1.18
C TYR A 12 -0.90 31.00 -2.38
N THR A 13 -0.71 32.33 -2.41
CA THR A 13 0.00 33.02 -3.48
C THR A 13 1.17 33.78 -2.88
N ASN A 14 2.36 33.54 -3.43
CA ASN A 14 3.58 34.28 -3.15
C ASN A 14 4.20 34.67 -4.50
N ASN A 15 5.14 35.62 -4.53
CA ASN A 15 5.80 36.09 -5.75
C ASN A 15 6.52 34.97 -6.54
N TYR A 16 6.79 33.83 -5.90
CA TYR A 16 7.50 32.68 -6.50
C TYR A 16 6.66 31.40 -6.59
N PHE A 17 5.53 31.31 -5.87
CA PHE A 17 4.77 30.06 -5.79
C PHE A 17 3.27 30.31 -5.72
N PHE A 18 2.54 29.47 -6.45
CA PHE A 18 1.10 29.54 -6.54
C PHE A 18 0.48 28.18 -6.22
N PHE A 19 -0.33 28.13 -5.16
CA PHE A 19 -0.95 26.90 -4.67
C PHE A 19 -2.47 27.08 -4.53
N ARG A 20 -3.24 26.29 -5.29
CA ARG A 20 -4.69 26.16 -5.15
C ARG A 20 -5.07 24.77 -4.65
N SER A 21 -6.32 24.62 -4.24
CA SER A 21 -6.93 23.35 -3.84
C SER A 21 -6.80 22.22 -4.87
N TRP A 22 -6.73 22.54 -6.17
CA TRP A 22 -6.50 21.53 -7.20
C TRP A 22 -5.04 21.01 -7.20
N ASN A 23 -4.05 21.82 -6.82
CA ASN A 23 -2.66 21.37 -6.63
C ASN A 23 -2.59 20.35 -5.49
N LEU A 24 -3.35 20.59 -4.41
CA LEU A 24 -3.49 19.63 -3.31
C LEU A 24 -4.09 18.31 -3.79
N LEU A 25 -5.11 18.36 -4.67
CA LEU A 25 -5.70 17.15 -5.26
C LEU A 25 -4.67 16.34 -6.04
N VAL A 26 -3.86 17.00 -6.87
CA VAL A 26 -2.79 16.37 -7.64
C VAL A 26 -1.72 15.78 -6.72
N LEU A 27 -1.34 16.47 -5.64
CA LEU A 27 -0.39 15.97 -4.66
C LEU A 27 -0.93 14.74 -3.91
N VAL A 28 -2.20 14.76 -3.50
CA VAL A 28 -2.82 13.63 -2.81
C VAL A 28 -2.87 12.40 -3.73
N TYR A 29 -3.33 12.55 -4.97
CA TYR A 29 -3.36 11.42 -5.90
C TYR A 29 -1.97 10.96 -6.33
N GLY A 30 -1.06 11.89 -6.57
CA GLY A 30 0.31 11.58 -6.95
C GLY A 30 1.10 10.89 -5.84
N SER A 31 0.83 11.23 -4.56
CA SER A 31 1.52 10.62 -3.42
C SER A 31 1.01 9.23 -3.05
N LEU A 32 -0.22 8.86 -3.44
CA LEU A 32 -0.73 7.49 -3.21
C LEU A 32 0.12 6.44 -3.91
N ALA A 33 0.58 6.68 -5.14
CA ALA A 33 1.39 5.72 -5.89
C ALA A 33 2.71 5.34 -5.19
N PRO A 34 3.59 6.28 -4.78
CA PRO A 34 4.81 5.94 -4.06
C PRO A 34 4.53 5.35 -2.66
N ILE A 35 3.47 5.78 -1.97
CA ILE A 35 3.07 5.18 -0.69
C ILE A 35 2.71 3.70 -0.89
N LEU A 36 1.90 3.39 -1.90
CA LEU A 36 1.54 2.01 -2.24
C LEU A 36 2.77 1.21 -2.68
N GLY A 37 3.69 1.82 -3.45
CA GLY A 37 4.94 1.18 -3.85
C GLY A 37 5.82 0.81 -2.65
N LEU A 38 6.00 1.72 -1.69
CA LEU A 38 6.72 1.45 -0.45
C LEU A 38 6.02 0.38 0.40
N TRP A 39 4.68 0.40 0.43
CA TRP A 39 3.92 -0.62 1.15
C TRP A 39 4.07 -2.00 0.49
N LEU A 40 4.10 -2.09 -0.84
CA LEU A 40 4.28 -3.33 -1.59
C LEU A 40 5.58 -4.06 -1.23
N LEU A 41 6.65 -3.32 -0.92
CA LEU A 41 7.94 -3.89 -0.48
C LEU A 41 7.84 -4.69 0.83
N THR A 42 6.79 -4.46 1.62
CA THR A 42 6.55 -5.17 2.88
C THR A 42 5.74 -6.46 2.71
N PHE A 43 5.09 -6.65 1.56
CA PHE A 43 4.30 -7.84 1.30
C PHE A 43 5.18 -9.03 0.91
N PRO A 44 4.88 -10.24 1.40
CA PRO A 44 5.53 -11.45 0.91
C PRO A 44 5.14 -11.69 -0.55
N GLU A 45 6.06 -12.27 -1.31
CA GLU A 45 5.80 -12.70 -2.68
C GLU A 45 4.65 -13.71 -2.76
N THR A 46 4.01 -13.79 -3.93
CA THR A 46 2.85 -14.66 -4.08
C THR A 46 3.25 -16.14 -3.90
N PRO A 47 2.51 -16.94 -3.11
CA PRO A 47 2.81 -18.36 -2.91
C PRO A 47 2.92 -19.13 -4.23
N LYS A 48 2.10 -18.78 -5.22
CA LYS A 48 2.16 -19.37 -6.56
C LYS A 48 3.51 -19.13 -7.25
N TYR A 49 4.06 -17.92 -7.13
CA TYR A 49 5.39 -17.62 -7.67
C TYR A 49 6.49 -18.39 -6.92
N LEU A 50 6.44 -18.40 -5.59
CA LEU A 50 7.41 -19.10 -4.75
C LEU A 50 7.43 -20.62 -5.01
N ALA A 51 6.26 -21.23 -5.22
CA ALA A 51 6.13 -22.64 -5.58
C ALA A 51 6.76 -22.93 -6.95
N ASN A 52 6.52 -22.10 -7.96
CA ASN A 52 7.13 -22.26 -9.29
C ASN A 52 8.63 -22.01 -9.29
N ALA A 53 9.13 -21.13 -8.42
CA ALA A 53 10.55 -20.84 -8.25
C ALA A 53 11.30 -21.93 -7.44
N GLY A 54 10.58 -22.93 -6.88
CA GLY A 54 11.17 -23.99 -6.06
C GLY A 54 11.69 -23.50 -4.70
N ASN A 55 11.19 -22.38 -4.19
CA ASN A 55 11.62 -21.83 -2.90
C ASN A 55 10.66 -22.23 -1.77
N ASP A 56 10.77 -23.49 -1.36
CA ASP A 56 9.84 -24.12 -0.41
C ASP A 56 9.83 -23.47 0.96
N GLU A 57 10.97 -22.94 1.43
CA GLU A 57 11.04 -22.24 2.71
C GLU A 57 10.25 -20.93 2.70
N GLN A 58 10.44 -20.10 1.67
CA GLN A 58 9.69 -18.84 1.54
C GLN A 58 8.21 -19.12 1.31
N LEU A 59 7.88 -20.15 0.54
CA LEU A 59 6.52 -20.61 0.33
C LEU A 59 5.85 -20.97 1.65
N ALA A 60 6.50 -21.80 2.47
CA ALA A 60 5.97 -22.19 3.77
C ALA A 60 5.77 -20.98 4.68
N ARG A 61 6.72 -20.04 4.73
CA ARG A 61 6.59 -18.79 5.50
C ARG A 61 5.41 -17.93 5.05
N ALA A 62 5.23 -17.75 3.73
CA ALA A 62 4.13 -16.98 3.17
C ALA A 62 2.77 -17.62 3.50
N LEU A 63 2.63 -18.94 3.36
CA LEU A 63 1.40 -19.67 3.68
C LEU A 63 1.07 -19.63 5.17
N ARG A 64 2.06 -19.81 6.05
CA ARG A 64 1.90 -19.68 7.51
C ARG A 64 1.37 -18.31 7.90
N ARG A 65 1.96 -17.25 7.33
CA ARG A 65 1.54 -15.88 7.57
C ARG A 65 0.10 -15.65 7.11
N MET A 66 -0.24 -16.04 5.89
CA MET A 66 -1.61 -15.94 5.36
C MET A 66 -2.62 -16.68 6.24
N HIS A 67 -2.29 -17.89 6.71
CA HIS A 67 -3.15 -18.63 7.62
C HIS A 67 -3.36 -17.88 8.94
N SER A 68 -2.28 -17.40 9.58
CA SER A 68 -2.40 -16.67 10.84
C SER A 68 -3.20 -15.38 10.72
N GLU A 69 -3.01 -14.63 9.62
CA GLU A 69 -3.72 -13.36 9.38
C GLU A 69 -5.19 -13.58 9.02
N ASN A 70 -5.52 -14.65 8.29
CA ASN A 70 -6.90 -14.95 7.90
C ASN A 70 -7.72 -15.61 9.01
N THR A 71 -7.12 -16.55 9.75
CA THR A 71 -7.83 -17.37 10.74
C THR A 71 -7.71 -16.82 12.17
N GLY A 72 -6.72 -15.95 12.42
CA GLY A 72 -6.40 -15.45 13.76
C GLY A 72 -5.80 -16.50 14.71
N LYS A 73 -5.46 -17.69 14.18
CA LYS A 73 -4.94 -18.84 14.93
C LYS A 73 -3.46 -19.06 14.63
N SER A 74 -2.74 -19.61 15.60
CA SER A 74 -1.33 -19.98 15.39
C SER A 74 -1.22 -21.09 14.34
N PHE A 75 -0.13 -21.12 13.59
CA PHE A 75 0.14 -22.22 12.67
C PHE A 75 0.34 -23.56 13.42
N GLU A 76 0.70 -23.51 14.70
CA GLU A 76 0.79 -24.71 15.55
C GLU A 76 -0.57 -25.39 15.78
N ASP A 77 -1.69 -24.67 15.66
CA ASP A 77 -3.03 -25.29 15.75
C ASP A 77 -3.35 -26.15 14.51
N TYR A 78 -2.53 -26.10 13.47
CA TYR A 78 -2.71 -26.83 12.21
C TYR A 78 -1.77 -28.04 12.07
N LEU A 79 -0.75 -28.17 12.94
CA LEU A 79 0.20 -29.29 13.00
C LEU A 79 -0.33 -30.39 13.94
#